data_AF-A0A961KJH6-F1
#
_entry.id   AF-A0A961KJH6-F1
#
_cell.length_a   1.000
_cell.length_b   1.000
_cell.length_c   1.000
_cell.angle_alpha   90.00
_cell.angle_beta   90.00
_cell.angle_gamma   90.00
#
_symmetry.space_group_name_H-M   'P 1'
#
loop_
_entity.id
_entity.type
_entity.pdbx_description
1 polymer ?
#
loop_
_entity_poly.entity_id
_entity_poly.type
_entity_poly.pdbx_seq_one_letter_code
_entity_poly.pdbx_strand_id
1 'polypeptide(L)'
;MVHAVPLLSVLAGLALGYAMTMRGMWLASALICVTGALGWVAMLSAGEYAHGWDGLNYVIAAMLILAPWVLGQAIGTLIGRWRRS
;
A
#
# COMPACT_ATOMS: atom_id res chain seq x y z
N MET A 1 -13.42 -3.28 14.61
CA MET A 1 -11.95 -3.27 14.50
C MET A 1 -11.44 -3.80 13.16
N VAL A 2 -11.98 -4.91 12.64
CA VAL A 2 -11.59 -5.53 11.35
C VAL A 2 -11.63 -4.54 10.16
N HIS A 3 -12.58 -3.61 10.11
CA HIS A 3 -12.66 -2.60 9.04
C HIS A 3 -11.79 -1.35 9.26
N ALA A 4 -11.35 -1.09 10.50
CA ALA A 4 -10.60 0.11 10.83
C ALA A 4 -9.17 0.04 10.28
N VAL A 5 -8.53 -1.14 10.36
CA VAL A 5 -7.13 -1.33 9.92
C VAL A 5 -6.99 -1.13 8.40
N PRO A 6 -7.82 -1.74 7.53
CA PRO A 6 -7.76 -1.47 6.09
C PRO A 6 -8.05 -0.01 5.77
N LEU A 7 -9.04 0.59 6.42
CA LEU A 7 -9.40 2.00 6.18
C LEU A 7 -8.23 2.94 6.52
N LEU A 8 -7.61 2.76 7.68
CA LEU A 8 -6.45 3.56 8.09
C LEU A 8 -5.26 3.35 7.15
N SER A 9 -5.06 2.12 6.67
CA SER A 9 -4.00 1.80 5.71
C SER A 9 -4.23 2.50 4.37
N VAL A 10 -5.46 2.48 3.83
CA VAL A 10 -5.85 3.24 2.63
C VAL A 10 -5.60 4.73 2.83
N LEU A 11 -6.07 5.30 3.94
CA LEU A 11 -5.93 6.73 4.22
C LEU A 11 -4.45 7.13 4.35
N ALA A 12 -3.63 6.31 5.00
CA ALA A 12 -2.20 6.55 5.12
C ALA A 12 -1.50 6.54 3.76
N GLY A 13 -1.78 5.55 2.91
CA GLY A 13 -1.27 5.52 1.55
C GLY A 13 -1.75 6.71 0.72
N LEU A 14 -3.05 7.03 0.77
CA LEU A 14 -3.62 8.15 0.03
C LEU A 14 -2.99 9.48 0.44
N ALA A 15 -2.88 9.74 1.74
CA ALA A 15 -2.28 10.95 2.26
C ALA A 15 -0.81 11.08 1.84
N LEU A 16 -0.04 10.00 1.94
CA LEU A 16 1.37 9.98 1.54
C LEU A 16 1.53 10.23 0.04
N GLY A 17 0.82 9.48 -0.80
CA GLY A 17 0.89 9.61 -2.26
C GLY A 17 0.48 10.99 -2.75
N TYR A 18 -0.61 11.54 -2.18
CA TYR A 18 -1.06 12.89 -2.46
C TYR A 18 -0.02 13.94 -2.03
N ALA A 19 0.47 13.88 -0.79
CA ALA A 19 1.41 14.86 -0.25
C ALA A 19 2.75 14.87 -1.00
N MET A 20 3.29 13.70 -1.34
CA MET A 20 4.53 13.58 -2.12
C MET A 20 4.38 14.17 -3.52
N THR A 21 3.26 13.86 -4.18
CA THR A 21 2.99 14.36 -5.53
C THR A 21 2.80 15.87 -5.52
N MET A 22 2.13 16.41 -4.50
CA MET A 22 1.98 17.85 -4.24
C MET A 22 3.30 18.57 -3.94
N ARG A 23 4.39 17.85 -3.68
CA ARG A 23 5.76 18.38 -3.55
C ARG A 23 6.61 18.17 -4.82
N GLY A 24 6.07 17.57 -5.87
CA GLY A 24 6.80 17.30 -7.13
C GLY A 24 7.54 15.98 -7.14
N MET A 25 7.43 15.22 -6.06
CA MET A 25 8.09 13.94 -5.88
C MET A 25 7.24 12.80 -6.44
N TRP A 26 6.61 12.99 -7.61
CA TRP A 26 5.69 12.01 -8.18
C TRP A 26 6.40 10.71 -8.55
N LEU A 27 7.65 10.78 -9.03
CA LEU A 27 8.48 9.61 -9.32
C LEU A 27 8.79 8.81 -8.05
N ALA A 28 9.12 9.50 -6.95
CA ALA A 28 9.34 8.85 -5.67
C ALA A 28 8.05 8.20 -5.14
N SER A 29 6.91 8.87 -5.29
CA SER A 29 5.60 8.32 -4.94
C SER A 29 5.27 7.04 -5.73
N ALA A 30 5.56 7.04 -7.03
CA ALA A 30 5.39 5.88 -7.90
C ALA A 30 6.33 4.73 -7.51
N LEU A 31 7.61 5.02 -7.22
CA LEU A 31 8.57 4.02 -6.73
C LEU A 31 8.13 3.39 -5.41
N ILE A 32 7.59 4.18 -4.49
CA ILE A 32 7.01 3.70 -3.23
C ILE A 32 5.81 2.79 -3.49
N CYS A 33 4.95 3.16 -4.43
CA CYS A 33 3.82 2.33 -4.83
C CYS A 33 4.28 0.98 -5.42
N VAL A 34 5.29 0.99 -6.30
CA VAL A 34 5.84 -0.22 -6.93
C VAL A 34 6.52 -1.11 -5.89
N THR A 35 7.37 -0.54 -5.03
CA THR A 35 8.04 -1.30 -3.96
C THR A 35 7.05 -1.87 -2.95
N GLY A 36 5.99 -1.12 -2.62
CA GLY A 36 4.87 -1.62 -1.82
C GLY A 36 4.14 -2.79 -2.49
N ALA A 37 3.85 -2.71 -3.80
CA ALA A 37 3.23 -3.80 -4.55
C ALA A 37 4.12 -5.05 -4.60
N LEU A 38 5.44 -4.88 -4.78
CA LEU A 38 6.39 -5.98 -4.72
C LEU A 38 6.45 -6.61 -3.32
N GLY A 39 6.45 -5.79 -2.27
CA GLY A 39 6.39 -6.27 -0.89
C GLY A 39 5.10 -7.03 -0.60
N TRP A 40 3.98 -6.60 -1.18
CA TRP A 40 2.69 -7.30 -1.06
C TRP A 40 2.74 -8.70 -1.69
N VAL A 41 3.26 -8.81 -2.92
CA VAL A 41 3.45 -10.10 -3.59
C VAL A 41 4.43 -10.98 -2.81
N ALA A 42 5.54 -10.43 -2.33
CA ALA A 42 6.53 -11.16 -1.55
C ALA A 42 5.95 -11.72 -0.24
N MET A 43 5.07 -10.97 0.45
CA MET A 43 4.39 -11.47 1.64
C MET A 43 3.43 -12.62 1.33
N LEU A 44 2.71 -12.56 0.21
CA LEU A 44 1.85 -13.66 -0.19
C LEU A 44 2.66 -14.92 -0.49
N SER A 45 3.75 -14.78 -1.25
CA SER A 45 4.66 -15.90 -1.52
C SER A 45 5.26 -16.46 -0.23
N ALA A 46 5.70 -15.60 0.71
CA ALA A 46 6.20 -16.06 2.01
C ALA A 46 5.13 -16.82 2.82
N GLY A 47 3.87 -16.39 2.72
CA GLY A 47 2.73 -17.07 3.32
C GLY A 47 2.48 -18.47 2.76
N GLU A 48 2.74 -18.70 1.48
CA GLU A 48 2.60 -20.02 0.84
C GLU A 48 3.64 -21.03 1.35
N TYR A 49 4.85 -20.57 1.66
CA TYR A 49 5.93 -21.42 2.16
C TYR A 49 5.92 -21.59 3.70
N ALA A 50 5.11 -20.82 4.41
CA ALA A 50 5.00 -20.88 5.86
C ALA A 50 3.89 -21.85 6.30
N HIS A 51 4.14 -22.62 7.36
CA HIS A 51 3.17 -23.59 7.89
C HIS A 51 2.42 -23.04 9.11
N GLY A 52 1.14 -23.39 9.23
CA GLY A 52 0.32 -23.07 10.40
C GLY A 52 0.00 -21.58 10.55
N TRP A 53 0.12 -21.07 11.78
CA TRP A 53 -0.27 -19.70 12.13
C TRP A 53 0.59 -18.61 11.49
N ASP A 54 1.85 -18.91 11.16
CA ASP A 54 2.77 -17.94 10.55
C ASP A 54 2.34 -17.58 9.12
N GLY A 55 1.91 -18.55 8.32
CA GLY A 55 1.38 -18.30 6.98
C GLY A 55 0.14 -17.41 6.99
N LEU A 56 -0.75 -17.65 7.96
CA LEU A 56 -1.93 -16.81 8.18
C LEU A 56 -1.57 -15.36 8.51
N ASN A 57 -0.54 -15.12 9.32
CA ASN A 57 -0.08 -13.77 9.65
C ASN A 57 0.43 -13.00 8.42
N TYR A 58 1.19 -13.65 7.54
CA TYR A 58 1.65 -13.05 6.29
C TYR A 58 0.47 -12.67 5.37
N VAL A 59 -0.51 -13.56 5.22
CA VAL A 59 -1.70 -13.32 4.39
C VAL A 59 -2.55 -12.20 4.96
N ILE A 60 -2.76 -12.17 6.29
CA ILE A 60 -3.52 -11.12 6.97
C ILE A 60 -2.83 -9.76 6.79
N ALA A 61 -1.53 -9.68 7.01
CA ALA A 61 -0.77 -8.43 6.83
C ALA A 61 -0.80 -7.97 5.36
N ALA A 62 -0.62 -8.90 4.42
CA ALA A 62 -0.71 -8.63 2.99
C ALA A 62 -2.08 -8.05 2.60
N MET A 63 -3.17 -8.63 3.08
CA MET A 63 -4.53 -8.27 2.67
C MET A 63 -5.12 -7.07 3.43
N LEU A 64 -4.83 -6.93 4.72
CA LEU A 64 -5.45 -5.90 5.56
C LEU A 64 -4.60 -4.63 5.70
N ILE A 65 -3.30 -4.70 5.42
CA ILE A 65 -2.38 -3.57 5.61
C ILE A 65 -1.77 -3.16 4.27
N LEU A 66 -1.06 -4.08 3.63
CA LEU A 66 -0.24 -3.75 2.46
C LEU A 66 -1.08 -3.47 1.21
N ALA A 67 -2.03 -4.34 0.87
CA ALA A 67 -2.89 -4.13 -0.30
C ALA A 67 -3.71 -2.82 -0.22
N PRO A 68 -4.42 -2.51 0.89
CA PRO A 68 -5.18 -1.28 1.00
C PRO A 68 -4.28 -0.04 1.02
N TRP A 69 -3.10 -0.12 1.65
CA TRP A 69 -2.13 0.97 1.62
C TRP A 69 -1.59 1.26 0.22
N VAL A 70 -1.22 0.22 -0.54
CA VAL A 70 -0.75 0.36 -1.93
C VAL A 70 -1.85 0.99 -2.80
N LEU A 71 -3.09 0.54 -2.64
CA LEU A 71 -4.24 1.11 -3.35
C LEU A 71 -4.46 2.58 -2.99
N GLY A 72 -4.39 2.93 -1.70
CA GLY A 72 -4.43 4.31 -1.23
C GLY A 72 -3.32 5.16 -1.86
N GLN A 73 -2.07 4.68 -1.82
CA GLN A 73 -0.90 5.36 -2.39
C GLN A 73 -1.05 5.63 -3.89
N ALA A 74 -1.53 4.63 -4.65
CA ALA A 74 -1.79 4.77 -6.07
C ALA A 74 -2.84 5.86 -6.33
N ILE A 75 -3.98 5.82 -5.64
CA ILE A 75 -5.05 6.81 -5.76
C ILE A 75 -4.55 8.21 -5.38
N GLY A 76 -3.87 8.35 -4.24
CA GLY A 76 -3.31 9.62 -3.78
C GLY A 76 -2.32 10.22 -4.78
N THR A 77 -1.46 9.38 -5.37
CA THR A 77 -0.52 9.79 -6.42
C THR A 77 -1.24 10.27 -7.68
N LEU A 78 -2.27 9.54 -8.13
CA LEU A 78 -3.07 9.91 -9.30
C LEU A 78 -3.81 11.23 -9.09
N ILE A 79 -4.49 11.41 -7.95
CA ILE A 79 -5.19 12.65 -7.58
C ILE A 79 -4.20 13.81 -7.51
N GLY A 80 -3.05 13.61 -6.85
CA GLY A 80 -2.03 14.64 -6.71
C GLY A 80 -1.46 15.07 -8.06
N ARG A 81 -1.28 14.12 -8.99
CA ARG A 81 -0.76 14.38 -10.33
C ARG A 81 -1.78 15.10 -11.20
N TRP A 82 -3.05 14.69 -11.14
CA TRP A 82 -4.12 15.34 -11.88
C TRP A 82 -4.30 16.80 -11.47
N ARG A 83 -4.17 17.13 -10.19
CA ARG A 83 -4.27 18.53 -9.72
C ARG A 83 -3.07 19.42 -10.04
N ARG A 84 -1.92 18.84 -10.43
CA ARG A 84 -0.70 19.57 -10.79
C ARG A 84 -0.48 19.68 -12.30
N SER A 85 -1.18 18.88 -13.09
CA SER A 85 -1.15 18.90 -14.55
C SER A 85 -2.16 19.93 -15.05
#